data_AF-A0A368EVQ2-F1
#
_entry.id   AF-A0A368EVQ2-F1
#
_cell.length_a   1.000
_cell.length_b   1.000
_cell.length_c   1.000
_cell.angle_alpha   90.00
_cell.angle_beta   90.00
_cell.angle_gamma   90.00
#
_symmetry.space_group_name_H-M   'P 1'
#
loop_
_entity.id
_entity.type
_entity.pdbx_description
1 polymer ?
#
loop_
_entity_poly.entity_id
_entity_poly.type
_entity_poly.pdbx_seq_one_letter_code
_entity_poly.pdbx_strand_id
1 'polypeptide(L)' 'VLSRDPDNEKALYRRARARIGCWQLDEAEEDLKKLAQLPNNESLVKTEMAILAQKRIELAESKKKTYSKMFK' A
#
# COMPACT_ATOMS: atom_id res chain seq x y z
N VAL A 1 10.95 -2.98 -15.79
CA VAL A 1 11.99 -3.16 -14.74
C VAL A 1 11.73 -4.44 -13.98
N LEU A 2 10.59 -4.58 -13.29
CA LEU A 2 10.25 -5.81 -12.53
C LEU A 2 10.13 -7.09 -13.37
N SER A 3 9.86 -6.99 -14.67
CA SER A 3 9.89 -8.14 -15.59
C SER A 3 11.31 -8.67 -15.87
N ARG A 4 12.35 -7.87 -15.60
CA ARG A 4 13.76 -8.24 -15.79
C ARG A 4 14.46 -8.48 -14.46
N ASP A 5 14.07 -7.74 -13.43
CA ASP A 5 14.59 -7.82 -12.07
C ASP A 5 13.40 -7.75 -11.09
N PRO A 6 12.80 -8.90 -10.74
CA PRO A 6 11.62 -8.97 -9.87
C PRO A 6 11.86 -8.42 -8.46
N ASP A 7 13.11 -8.46 -8.00
CA ASP A 7 13.51 -8.11 -6.64
C ASP A 7 14.13 -6.71 -6.56
N ASN A 8 13.89 -5.89 -7.60
CA ASN A 8 14.37 -4.51 -7.60
C ASN A 8 13.67 -3.68 -6.51
N GLU A 9 14.38 -3.45 -5.40
CA GLU A 9 13.89 -2.73 -4.22
C GLU A 9 13.23 -1.39 -4.57
N LYS A 10 13.91 -0.59 -5.41
CA LYS A 10 13.43 0.73 -5.83
C LYS A 10 12.17 0.63 -6.68
N ALA A 11 12.07 -0.39 -7.53
CA ALA A 11 10.89 -0.57 -8.36
C ALA A 11 9.68 -1.06 -7.54
N LEU A 12 9.90 -1.98 -6.59
CA LEU A 12 8.86 -2.43 -5.66
C LEU A 12 8.36 -1.27 -4.81
N TYR A 13 9.26 -0.48 -4.23
CA TYR A 13 8.91 0.70 -3.43
C TYR A 13 8.11 1.74 -4.22
N ARG A 14 8.60 2.12 -5.42
CA ARG A 14 7.92 3.11 -6.27
C ARG A 14 6.54 2.63 -6.72
N ARG A 15 6.40 1.33 -7.01
CA ARG A 15 5.12 0.73 -7.40
C ARG A 15 4.14 0.70 -6.24
N ALA A 16 4.58 0.31 -5.05
CA ALA A 16 3.76 0.37 -3.83
C ALA A 16 3.24 1.79 -3.58
N ARG A 17 4.11 2.80 -3.64
CA ARG A 17 3.73 4.20 -3.42
C ARG A 17 2.73 4.71 -4.46
N ALA A 18 2.91 4.34 -5.73
CA ALA A 18 1.96 4.67 -6.79
C ALA A 18 0.58 4.02 -6.54
N ARG A 19 0.55 2.74 -6.15
CA ARG A 19 -0.67 2.00 -5.82
C ARG A 19 -1.41 2.59 -4.61
N ILE A 20 -0.69 3.02 -3.57
CA ILE A 20 -1.28 3.76 -2.44
C ILE A 20 -1.97 5.04 -2.94
N GLY A 21 -1.32 5.80 -3.83
CA GLY A 21 -1.90 6.99 -4.45
C GLY A 21 -3.13 6.71 -5.32
N CYS A 22 -3.20 5.54 -5.95
CA CYS A 22 -4.34 5.07 -6.74
C CYS A 22 -5.43 4.35 -5.92
N TRP A 23 -5.34 4.34 -4.58
CA TRP A 23 -6.25 3.61 -3.68
C TRP A 23 -6.26 2.09 -3.88
N GLN A 24 -5.24 1.54 -4.53
CA GLN A 24 -5.00 0.10 -4.70
C GLN A 24 -4.24 -0.43 -3.48
N LEU A 25 -4.90 -0.38 -2.31
CA LEU A 25 -4.25 -0.61 -1.02
C LEU A 25 -3.83 -2.07 -0.83
N ASP A 26 -4.56 -3.02 -1.41
CA ASP A 26 -4.25 -4.45 -1.29
C ASP A 26 -3.01 -4.80 -2.12
N GLU A 27 -2.94 -4.33 -3.37
CA GLU A 27 -1.79 -4.55 -4.25
C GLU A 27 -0.56 -3.76 -3.79
N ALA A 28 -0.75 -2.62 -3.10
CA ALA A 28 0.35 -1.91 -2.45
C ALA A 28 0.94 -2.72 -1.30
N GLU A 29 0.10 -3.38 -0.50
CA GLU A 29 0.54 -4.22 0.61
C GLU A 29 1.38 -5.39 0.11
N GLU A 30 0.99 -6.03 -0.99
CA GLU A 30 1.77 -7.12 -1.59
C GLU A 30 3.17 -6.67 -2.03
N ASP A 31 3.28 -5.48 -2.62
CA ASP A 31 4.58 -4.93 -3.02
C ASP A 31 5.47 -4.63 -1.81
N LEU A 32 4.89 -4.07 -0.74
CA LEU A 32 5.60 -3.80 0.51
C LEU A 32 6.01 -5.10 1.22
N LYS A 33 5.19 -6.15 1.18
CA LYS A 33 5.54 -7.48 1.72
C LYS A 33 6.71 -8.09 0.97
N LYS A 34 6.75 -7.98 -0.36
CA LYS A 34 7.90 -8.42 -1.16
C LYS A 34 9.15 -7.60 -0.82
N LEU A 35 9.00 -6.29 -0.69
CA LEU A 35 10.10 -5.41 -0.30
C LEU A 35 10.63 -5.73 1.12
N ALA A 36 9.77 -6.18 2.04
CA ALA A 36 10.16 -6.57 3.40
C ALA A 36 11.01 -7.85 3.44
N GLN A 37 10.90 -8.71 2.43
CA GLN A 37 11.71 -9.92 2.31
C GLN A 37 13.15 -9.61 1.86
N LEU A 38 13.39 -8.39 1.36
CA LEU A 38 14.71 -7.95 0.92
C LEU A 38 15.48 -7.30 2.07
N PRO A 39 16.82 -7.49 2.14
CA PRO A 39 17.64 -6.95 3.21
C PRO A 39 17.60 -5.42 3.25
N ASN A 40 17.77 -4.84 4.43
CA ASN A 40 17.85 -3.39 4.67
C ASN A 40 16.59 -2.55 4.38
N ASN A 41 15.45 -3.16 4.06
CA ASN A 41 14.22 -2.41 3.75
C ASN A 41 13.17 -2.41 4.87
N GLU A 42 13.41 -3.10 5.98
CA GLU A 42 12.42 -3.29 7.05
C GLU A 42 11.92 -1.96 7.65
N SER A 43 12.81 -1.01 7.93
CA SER A 43 12.43 0.29 8.50
C SER A 43 11.54 1.09 7.55
N LEU A 44 11.90 1.11 6.27
CA LEU A 44 11.17 1.81 5.22
C LEU A 44 9.80 1.15 4.97
N VAL A 45 9.74 -0.18 4.94
CA VAL A 45 8.46 -0.90 4.80
C VAL A 45 7.55 -0.62 5.99
N LYS A 46 8.07 -0.60 7.22
CA LYS A 46 7.27 -0.27 8.42
C LYS A 46 6.62 1.10 8.31
N THR A 47 7.35 2.11 7.83
CA THR A 47 6.79 3.45 7.64
C THR A 47 5.68 3.48 6.60
N GLU A 48 5.85 2.82 5.46
CA GLU A 48 4.83 2.79 4.40
C GLU A 48 3.61 1.94 4.80
N MET A 49 3.82 0.83 5.52
CA MET A 49 2.74 0.00 6.05
C MET A 49 1.85 0.77 7.04
N ALA A 50 2.44 1.66 7.85
CA ALA A 50 1.68 2.55 8.72
C ALA A 50 0.81 3.54 7.92
N ILE A 51 1.35 4.12 6.83
CA ILE A 51 0.60 5.00 5.92
C ILE A 51 -0.56 4.24 5.27
N LEU A 52 -0.31 3.02 4.80
CA LEU A 52 -1.32 2.15 4.20
C LEU A 52 -2.45 1.82 5.18
N ALA A 53 -2.11 1.51 6.43
CA ALA A 53 -3.09 1.27 7.50
C ALA A 53 -3.98 2.50 7.74
N GLN A 54 -3.39 3.69 7.80
CA GLN A 54 -4.15 4.93 7.94
C GLN A 54 -5.11 5.16 6.76
N LYS A 55 -4.65 4.90 5.53
CA LYS A 55 -5.47 5.00 4.31
C LYS A 55 -6.64 4.01 4.30
N ARG A 56 -6.45 2.79 4.83
CA ARG A 56 -7.53 1.81 4.97
C ARG A 56 -8.60 2.27 5.96
N ILE A 57 -8.20 2.85 7.09
CA ILE A 57 -9.14 3.41 8.07
C ILE A 57 -9.93 4.55 7.44
N GLU A 58 -9.25 5.48 6.77
CA GLU A 58 -9.89 6.60 6.06
C GLU A 58 -10.92 6.11 5.02
N LEU A 59 -10.56 5.09 4.23
CA LEU A 59 -11.45 4.48 3.26
C LEU A 59 -12.67 3.81 3.91
N ALA A 60 -12.46 3.07 5.01
CA ALA A 60 -13.52 2.40 5.74
C ALA A 60 -14.50 3.39 6.38
N GLU A 61 -13.99 4.48 6.98
CA GLU A 61 -14.83 5.55 7.53
C GLU A 61 -15.62 6.26 6.44
N SER A 62 -15.00 6.57 5.30
CA SER A 62 -15.65 7.19 4.16
C SER A 62 -16.78 6.31 3.60
N LYS A 63 -16.51 5.00 3.44
CA LYS A 63 -17.52 4.01 3.04
C LYS A 63 -18.67 3.93 4.04
N LYS A 64 -18.37 3.86 5.35
CA LYS A 64 -19.39 3.82 6.41
C LYS A 64 -20.30 5.05 6.39
N LYS A 65 -19.71 6.25 6.26
CA LYS A 65 -20.44 7.52 6.18
C LYS A 65 -21.33 7.58 4.93
N THR A 66 -20.80 7.18 3.78
CA THR A 66 -21.54 7.14 2.51
C THR A 66 -22.70 6.16 2.58
N TYR A 67 -22.45 4.93 3.05
CA TYR A 67 -23.48 3.91 3.23
C TYR A 67 -24.59 4.41 4.17
N SER A 68 -24.25 4.95 5.35
CA SER A 68 -25.25 5.49 6.28
C SER A 68 -26.12 6.62 5.69
N LYS A 69 -25.62 7.37 4.71
CA LYS A 69 -26.39 8.42 4.01
C LYS A 69 -27.26 7.88 2.88
N MET A 70 -26.94 6.71 2.32
CA MET A 70 -27.70 6.09 1.23
C MET A 70 -28.99 5.39 1.70
N PHE A 71 -29.07 4.98 2.97
CA PHE A 71 -30.25 4.30 3.55
C PHE A 71 -31.12 5.24 4.42
N LYS A 72 -30.94 6.55 4.31
CA LYS A 72 -31.79 7.58 4.91
C LYS A 72 -32.59 8.27 3.82
#